data_AF-A0A9P4WS13-F1
#
_entry.id   AF-A0A9P4WS13-F1
#
_cell.length_a   1.000
_cell.length_b   1.000
_cell.length_c   1.000
_cell.angle_alpha   90.00
_cell.angle_beta   90.00
_cell.angle_gamma   90.00
#
_symmetry.space_group_name_H-M   'P 1'
#
loop_
_entity.id
_entity.type
_entity.pdbx_description
1 polymer ?
#
loop_
_entity_poly.entity_id
_entity_poly.type
_entity_poly.pdbx_seq_one_letter_code
_entity_poly.pdbx_strand_id
1 'polypeptide(L)'
;MKTQHFINALLTPVVAGTQVANFNVSASVAAQYGCNGTCYEAFSEGIAEDFAEFGALYNESFYATAKNFSSSKPGDILKWQSINPKDFAGSVPPGISAYRIQYTSVDLFGQNVPVTGFVAFPYASPSNGHFYRTVAWAHGTSGVFRGCAPSAMPDLYEYDSWALLTERGYAVIATDYAGLGNNYIGHPYSALVSHANDVYYSVAASRKIWGASLSKDWMSVGHSEGGGTVWSLAESPLVASDSGIAGQYLGTVAQAPGVFQGQTALAATEAAETANSSTTDAGAGVLGELGWAVIGLENVYPNETFSWLDSTYRQRLELARKAQACYDSMEAIATGLDIDQIIDLSDANVAMQALRVIGIIDELSAVGGNKSCQPVLVVQGLADTSVSPEVTEYAWNMTCEAGSEVHLQLYPDIEHDPVIPVSAPSFLQWMDDRFDGKKTNGKCSKVTVKPFDANNVYAPVDED
;
A
#
# COMPACT_ATOMS: atom_id res chain seq x y z
N MET A 1 -41.11 -27.21 10.73
CA MET A 1 -41.00 -27.38 9.27
C MET A 1 -39.93 -26.44 8.78
N LYS A 2 -38.77 -26.99 8.41
CA LYS A 2 -37.60 -26.28 7.89
C LYS A 2 -37.83 -26.00 6.41
N THR A 3 -37.59 -24.77 5.96
CA THR A 3 -37.59 -24.42 4.53
C THR A 3 -36.16 -24.07 4.15
N GLN A 4 -35.50 -24.98 3.43
CA GLN A 4 -34.20 -24.77 2.80
C GLN A 4 -34.36 -23.76 1.66
N HIS A 5 -33.55 -22.70 1.66
CA HIS A 5 -33.26 -21.94 0.45
C HIS A 5 -32.01 -22.52 -0.19
N PHE A 6 -32.20 -23.16 -1.34
CA PHE A 6 -31.14 -23.56 -2.24
C PHE A 6 -30.66 -22.31 -2.98
N ILE A 7 -29.44 -21.87 -2.69
CA ILE A 7 -28.70 -20.94 -3.54
C ILE A 7 -28.15 -21.77 -4.71
N ASN A 8 -28.75 -21.60 -5.89
CA ASN A 8 -28.15 -22.08 -7.13
C ASN A 8 -27.01 -21.12 -7.50
N ALA A 9 -25.79 -21.45 -7.09
CA ALA A 9 -24.58 -20.86 -7.63
C ALA A 9 -24.41 -21.36 -9.07
N LEU A 10 -24.82 -20.54 -10.05
CA LEU A 10 -24.39 -20.70 -11.43
C LEU A 10 -22.93 -20.27 -11.50
N LEU A 11 -22.01 -21.23 -11.39
CA LEU A 11 -20.59 -21.06 -11.69
C LEU A 11 -20.44 -20.60 -13.14
N THR A 12 -20.20 -19.30 -13.33
CA THR A 12 -19.60 -18.78 -14.57
C THR A 12 -18.22 -19.37 -14.75
N PRO A 13 -17.75 -19.60 -15.99
CA PRO A 13 -16.42 -20.14 -16.21
C PRO A 13 -15.42 -19.07 -15.77
N VAL A 14 -14.83 -19.27 -14.59
CA VAL A 14 -13.62 -18.58 -14.17
C VAL A 14 -12.58 -18.91 -15.23
N VAL A 15 -12.10 -17.90 -15.94
CA VAL A 15 -10.83 -18.04 -16.66
C VAL A 15 -9.83 -18.32 -15.56
N ALA A 16 -9.44 -19.59 -15.38
CA ALA A 16 -8.52 -19.98 -14.31
C ALA A 16 -7.20 -19.23 -14.53
N GLY A 17 -6.97 -18.17 -13.76
CA GLY A 17 -5.69 -17.50 -13.70
C GLY A 17 -4.61 -18.53 -13.31
N THR A 18 -3.42 -18.41 -13.89
CA THR A 18 -2.29 -19.19 -13.38
C THR A 18 -2.06 -18.74 -11.94
N GLN A 19 -1.92 -19.68 -11.00
CA GLN A 19 -1.45 -19.35 -9.65
C GLN A 19 -0.05 -18.75 -9.76
N VAL A 20 0.11 -17.49 -9.37
CA VAL A 20 1.36 -16.71 -9.51
C VAL A 20 1.92 -16.22 -8.18
N ALA A 21 1.22 -16.49 -7.08
CA ALA A 21 1.60 -16.28 -5.68
C ALA A 21 0.80 -17.27 -4.81
N ASN A 22 1.08 -17.29 -3.51
CA ASN A 22 0.36 -18.09 -2.50
C ASN A 22 0.30 -19.58 -2.84
N PHE A 23 1.44 -20.14 -3.27
CA PHE A 23 1.56 -21.55 -3.64
C PHE A 23 1.28 -22.45 -2.45
N ASN A 24 0.43 -23.45 -2.68
CA ASN A 24 0.07 -24.43 -1.65
C ASN A 24 1.30 -25.12 -1.05
N VAL A 25 1.37 -25.12 0.28
CA VAL A 25 2.40 -25.81 1.05
C VAL A 25 1.75 -26.92 1.89
N SER A 26 2.29 -28.14 1.78
CA SER A 26 1.85 -29.23 2.67
C SER A 26 2.40 -29.06 4.09
N ALA A 27 1.68 -29.56 5.10
CA ALA A 27 2.14 -29.59 6.50
C ALA A 27 3.57 -30.16 6.64
N SER A 28 3.90 -31.19 5.87
CA SER A 28 5.22 -31.83 5.91
C SER A 28 6.36 -30.96 5.36
N VAL A 29 6.04 -30.03 4.45
CA VAL A 29 6.99 -29.04 3.93
C VAL A 29 7.10 -27.89 4.91
N ALA A 30 5.97 -27.33 5.38
CA ALA A 30 5.95 -26.25 6.38
C ALA A 30 6.74 -26.62 7.65
N ALA A 31 6.61 -27.86 8.12
CA ALA A 31 7.34 -28.37 9.28
C ALA A 31 8.88 -28.39 9.08
N GLN A 32 9.38 -28.49 7.85
CA GLN A 32 10.83 -28.41 7.57
C GLN A 32 11.39 -26.99 7.78
N TYR A 33 10.51 -26.00 7.82
CA TYR A 33 10.82 -24.59 8.03
C TYR A 33 10.40 -24.09 9.43
N GLY A 34 10.10 -24.99 10.37
CA GLY A 34 9.71 -24.62 11.72
C GLY A 34 8.29 -24.07 11.86
N CYS A 35 7.45 -24.15 10.82
CA CYS A 35 6.04 -23.79 10.86
C CYS A 35 5.18 -25.06 11.02
N ASN A 36 4.88 -25.42 12.26
CA ASN A 36 4.06 -26.58 12.64
C ASN A 36 2.93 -26.15 13.59
N GLY A 37 1.96 -27.05 13.83
CA GLY A 37 0.83 -26.77 14.73
C GLY A 37 0.08 -25.51 14.31
N THR A 38 -0.08 -24.57 15.26
CA THR A 38 -0.79 -23.30 15.07
C THR A 38 -0.23 -22.43 13.95
N CYS A 39 1.10 -22.42 13.74
CA CYS A 39 1.70 -21.71 12.61
C CYS A 39 1.21 -22.28 11.27
N TYR A 40 1.18 -23.61 11.13
CA TYR A 40 0.75 -24.20 9.86
C TYR A 40 -0.74 -23.99 9.62
N GLU A 41 -1.56 -24.05 10.68
CA GLU A 41 -2.99 -23.75 10.60
C GLU A 41 -3.19 -22.33 10.06
N ALA A 42 -2.64 -21.31 10.73
CA ALA A 42 -2.72 -19.91 10.31
C ALA A 42 -2.14 -19.69 8.90
N PHE A 43 -0.96 -20.24 8.61
CA PHE A 43 -0.33 -20.09 7.28
C PHE A 43 -1.15 -20.74 6.16
N SER A 44 -1.81 -21.87 6.44
CA SER A 44 -2.66 -22.54 5.46
C SER A 44 -4.00 -21.84 5.25
N GLU A 45 -4.53 -21.20 6.29
CA GLU A 45 -5.72 -20.34 6.24
C GLU A 45 -5.40 -19.06 5.46
N GLY A 46 -4.31 -18.36 5.80
CA GLY A 46 -3.85 -17.18 5.09
C GLY A 46 -3.51 -17.45 3.62
N ILE A 47 -2.94 -18.63 3.27
CA ILE A 47 -2.79 -19.01 1.85
C ILE A 47 -4.16 -19.12 1.16
N ALA A 48 -5.17 -19.65 1.85
CA ALA A 48 -6.49 -19.85 1.27
C ALA A 48 -7.23 -18.52 1.08
N GLU A 49 -7.10 -17.59 2.04
CA GLU A 49 -7.58 -16.20 1.96
C GLU A 49 -6.89 -15.47 0.81
N ASP A 50 -5.56 -15.40 0.86
CA ASP A 50 -4.76 -14.76 -0.16
C ASP A 50 -5.02 -15.32 -1.58
N PHE A 51 -5.23 -16.64 -1.71
CA PHE A 51 -5.42 -17.29 -3.01
C PHE A 51 -6.72 -16.87 -3.72
N ALA A 52 -7.75 -16.47 -2.96
CA ALA A 52 -9.01 -16.04 -3.54
C ALA A 52 -8.90 -14.67 -4.24
N GLU A 53 -7.95 -13.85 -3.81
CA GLU A 53 -7.83 -12.45 -4.20
C GLU A 53 -6.58 -12.20 -5.05
N PHE A 54 -5.41 -12.54 -4.51
CA PHE A 54 -4.13 -12.19 -5.11
C PHE A 54 -3.84 -12.98 -6.39
N GLY A 55 -3.73 -12.24 -7.49
CA GLY A 55 -3.40 -12.81 -8.79
C GLY A 55 -4.52 -13.63 -9.43
N ALA A 56 -5.74 -13.61 -8.89
CA ALA A 56 -6.87 -14.36 -9.43
C ALA A 56 -7.20 -13.97 -10.88
N LEU A 57 -6.94 -12.72 -11.26
CA LEU A 57 -7.07 -12.20 -12.63
C LEU A 57 -5.73 -12.03 -13.34
N TYR A 58 -4.65 -12.64 -12.84
CA TYR A 58 -3.31 -12.47 -13.40
C TYR A 58 -3.22 -13.08 -14.80
N ASN A 59 -2.80 -12.25 -15.75
CA ASN A 59 -2.58 -12.64 -17.13
C ASN A 59 -1.10 -12.54 -17.49
N GLU A 60 -0.41 -13.68 -17.59
CA GLU A 60 1.04 -13.72 -17.85
C GLU A 60 1.48 -12.87 -19.04
N SER A 61 0.71 -12.85 -20.13
CA SER A 61 1.05 -12.07 -21.32
C SER A 61 0.96 -10.56 -21.08
N PHE A 62 -0.04 -10.12 -20.31
CA PHE A 62 -0.19 -8.72 -19.94
C PHE A 62 0.83 -8.28 -18.90
N TYR A 63 1.22 -9.14 -17.97
CA TYR A 63 2.15 -8.76 -16.92
C TYR A 63 3.63 -8.95 -17.29
N ALA A 64 3.95 -9.76 -18.31
CA ALA A 64 5.32 -9.85 -18.85
C ALA A 64 5.86 -8.48 -19.28
N THR A 65 7.17 -8.25 -19.28
CA THR A 65 7.72 -6.96 -19.73
C THR A 65 7.45 -6.72 -21.22
N ALA A 66 6.90 -5.56 -21.57
CA ALA A 66 6.59 -5.23 -22.97
C ALA A 66 7.85 -5.17 -23.84
N LYS A 67 7.73 -5.59 -25.10
CA LYS A 67 8.85 -5.63 -26.06
C LYS A 67 9.47 -4.26 -26.36
N ASN A 68 8.68 -3.18 -26.27
CA ASN A 68 9.12 -1.81 -26.50
C ASN A 68 9.71 -1.13 -25.26
N PHE A 69 9.76 -1.80 -24.12
CA PHE A 69 10.25 -1.25 -22.85
C PHE A 69 11.68 -0.71 -22.96
N SER A 70 12.59 -1.45 -23.60
CA SER A 70 14.01 -1.06 -23.73
C SER A 70 14.26 0.26 -24.45
N SER A 71 13.30 0.74 -25.25
CA SER A 71 13.35 2.02 -25.96
C SER A 71 12.42 3.09 -25.40
N SER A 72 11.67 2.76 -24.34
CA SER A 72 10.69 3.64 -23.72
C SER A 72 11.33 4.66 -22.79
N LYS A 73 10.59 5.72 -22.49
CA LYS A 73 10.95 6.76 -21.52
C LYS A 73 9.98 6.75 -20.34
N PRO A 74 10.39 7.26 -19.16
CA PRO A 74 9.49 7.41 -18.03
C PRO A 74 8.20 8.15 -18.40
N GLY A 75 7.06 7.59 -17.98
CA GLY A 75 5.71 8.03 -18.35
C GLY A 75 5.23 7.57 -19.73
N ASP A 76 5.97 6.74 -20.46
CA ASP A 76 5.44 6.03 -21.64
C ASP A 76 4.49 4.91 -21.24
N ILE A 77 3.40 4.80 -21.99
CA ILE A 77 2.50 3.64 -21.92
C ILE A 77 3.09 2.49 -22.73
N LEU A 78 3.19 1.32 -22.12
CA LEU A 78 3.71 0.10 -22.73
C LEU A 78 2.58 -0.81 -23.20
N LYS A 79 1.59 -1.03 -22.32
CA LYS A 79 0.39 -1.83 -22.60
C LYS A 79 -0.81 -1.24 -21.88
N TRP A 80 -1.99 -1.51 -22.42
CA TRP A 80 -3.25 -1.29 -21.71
C TRP A 80 -4.30 -2.28 -22.21
N GLN A 81 -5.24 -2.66 -21.34
CA GLN A 81 -6.35 -3.55 -21.66
C GLN A 81 -7.56 -3.25 -20.78
N SER A 82 -8.77 -3.33 -21.31
CA SER A 82 -9.99 -3.25 -20.50
C SER A 82 -10.10 -4.45 -19.55
N ILE A 83 -10.51 -4.22 -18.32
CA ILE A 83 -10.93 -5.28 -17.41
C ILE A 83 -12.37 -5.66 -17.79
N ASN A 84 -12.62 -6.96 -17.98
CA ASN A 84 -13.97 -7.43 -18.30
C ASN A 84 -14.86 -7.26 -17.04
N PRO A 85 -16.03 -6.60 -17.14
CA PRO A 85 -16.89 -6.38 -15.98
C PRO A 85 -17.35 -7.66 -15.27
N LYS A 86 -17.27 -8.82 -15.93
CA LYS A 86 -17.60 -10.12 -15.33
C LYS A 86 -16.47 -10.70 -14.48
N ASP A 87 -15.26 -10.16 -14.60
CA ASP A 87 -14.10 -10.59 -13.85
C ASP A 87 -14.03 -9.88 -12.49
N PHE A 88 -14.74 -8.74 -12.33
CA PHE A 88 -14.92 -8.13 -11.03
C PHE A 88 -15.69 -9.09 -10.11
N ALA A 89 -15.14 -9.28 -8.91
CA ALA A 89 -15.79 -9.96 -7.81
C ALA A 89 -15.63 -9.11 -6.54
N GLY A 90 -16.25 -9.53 -5.44
CA GLY A 90 -16.23 -8.76 -4.20
C GLY A 90 -16.99 -7.44 -4.33
N SER A 91 -16.43 -6.38 -3.77
CA SER A 91 -17.17 -5.15 -3.43
C SER A 91 -17.08 -4.01 -4.45
N VAL A 92 -16.36 -4.18 -5.59
CA VAL A 92 -16.19 -3.16 -6.65
C VAL A 92 -17.47 -2.36 -6.92
N PRO A 93 -17.44 -1.01 -6.93
CA PRO A 93 -18.66 -0.22 -7.09
C PRO A 93 -19.35 -0.50 -8.43
N PRO A 94 -20.70 -0.54 -8.47
CA PRO A 94 -21.42 -0.66 -9.73
C PRO A 94 -21.17 0.56 -10.61
N GLY A 95 -21.05 0.34 -11.92
CA GLY A 95 -20.87 1.42 -12.90
C GLY A 95 -19.43 1.87 -13.11
N ILE A 96 -18.45 1.16 -12.56
CA ILE A 96 -17.03 1.36 -12.86
C ILE A 96 -16.66 0.77 -14.22
N SER A 97 -15.88 1.53 -14.99
CA SER A 97 -15.11 1.00 -16.12
C SER A 97 -13.63 1.04 -15.76
N ALA A 98 -12.96 -0.11 -15.74
CA ALA A 98 -11.53 -0.16 -15.42
C ALA A 98 -10.67 -0.76 -16.53
N TYR A 99 -9.40 -0.35 -16.53
CA TYR A 99 -8.40 -0.77 -17.49
C TYR A 99 -7.10 -1.06 -16.75
N ARG A 100 -6.44 -2.17 -17.08
CA ARG A 100 -5.06 -2.41 -16.66
C ARG A 100 -4.12 -1.63 -17.55
N ILE A 101 -3.03 -1.13 -16.97
CA ILE A 101 -1.94 -0.47 -17.67
C ILE A 101 -0.60 -1.11 -17.34
N GLN A 102 0.34 -1.02 -18.27
CA GLN A 102 1.77 -1.20 -18.01
C GLN A 102 2.46 0.04 -18.56
N TYR A 103 3.34 0.66 -17.79
CA TYR A 103 4.03 1.90 -18.14
C TYR A 103 5.48 1.86 -17.66
N THR A 104 6.28 2.82 -18.11
CA THR A 104 7.67 2.96 -17.71
C THR A 104 7.78 3.98 -16.58
N SER A 105 8.40 3.57 -15.47
CA SER A 105 8.80 4.42 -14.34
C SER A 105 10.33 4.41 -14.20
N VAL A 106 10.84 4.93 -13.08
CA VAL A 106 12.26 4.85 -12.69
C VAL A 106 12.40 4.39 -11.24
N ASP A 107 13.37 3.50 -11.00
CA ASP A 107 13.71 3.03 -9.66
C ASP A 107 14.53 4.08 -8.86
N LEU A 108 14.89 3.73 -7.62
CA LEU A 108 15.74 4.55 -6.75
C LEU A 108 17.09 4.93 -7.36
N PHE A 109 17.58 4.14 -8.32
CA PHE A 109 18.89 4.31 -8.96
C PHE A 109 18.80 4.99 -10.33
N GLY A 110 17.62 5.50 -10.68
CA GLY A 110 17.35 6.20 -11.94
C GLY A 110 17.33 5.29 -13.16
N GLN A 111 17.19 3.97 -13.00
CA GLN A 111 17.01 3.04 -14.10
C GLN A 111 15.53 2.93 -14.45
N ASN A 112 15.23 2.81 -15.74
CA ASN A 112 13.86 2.55 -16.17
C ASN A 112 13.40 1.19 -15.64
N VAL A 113 12.17 1.13 -15.14
CA VAL A 113 11.49 -0.10 -14.72
C VAL A 113 10.06 -0.16 -15.29
N PRO A 114 9.57 -1.33 -15.70
CA PRO A 114 8.19 -1.50 -16.12
C PRO A 114 7.29 -1.68 -14.89
N VAL A 115 6.21 -0.92 -14.81
CA VAL A 115 5.26 -0.93 -13.69
C VAL A 115 3.86 -1.19 -14.24
N THR A 116 3.05 -1.94 -13.51
CA THR A 116 1.64 -2.17 -13.84
C THR A 116 0.72 -1.40 -12.91
N GLY A 117 -0.57 -1.41 -13.21
CA GLY A 117 -1.58 -0.72 -12.42
C GLY A 117 -2.93 -0.75 -13.10
N PHE A 118 -3.88 0.02 -12.58
CA PHE A 118 -5.20 0.16 -13.18
C PHE A 118 -5.67 1.61 -13.25
N VAL A 119 -6.63 1.87 -14.13
CA VAL A 119 -7.36 3.14 -14.21
C VAL A 119 -8.84 2.85 -14.14
N ALA A 120 -9.55 3.49 -13.21
CA ALA A 120 -10.97 3.32 -12.99
C ALA A 120 -11.74 4.63 -13.24
N PHE A 121 -12.80 4.54 -14.02
CA PHE A 121 -13.70 5.67 -14.32
C PHE A 121 -15.08 5.42 -13.71
N PRO A 122 -15.64 6.38 -12.96
CA PRO A 122 -17.00 6.28 -12.49
C PRO A 122 -18.02 6.50 -13.61
N TYR A 123 -19.21 5.95 -13.42
CA TYR A 123 -20.29 6.00 -14.41
C TYR A 123 -20.64 7.44 -14.80
N ALA A 124 -20.82 8.30 -13.80
CA ALA A 124 -21.16 9.69 -13.98
C ALA A 124 -19.93 10.57 -13.75
N SER A 125 -19.75 11.58 -14.59
CA SER A 125 -18.83 12.66 -14.30
C SER A 125 -19.60 13.85 -13.68
N PRO A 126 -19.03 14.53 -12.67
CA PRO A 126 -19.50 15.84 -12.22
C PRO A 126 -19.50 16.91 -13.33
N SER A 127 -18.70 16.70 -14.39
CA SER A 127 -18.58 17.57 -15.56
C SER A 127 -19.28 16.93 -16.77
N ASN A 128 -20.00 17.73 -17.57
CA ASN A 128 -20.58 17.21 -18.81
C ASN A 128 -19.49 16.66 -19.76
N GLY A 129 -19.76 15.53 -20.42
CA GLY A 129 -18.91 15.03 -21.52
C GLY A 129 -17.79 14.06 -21.17
N HIS A 130 -17.96 13.20 -20.15
CA HIS A 130 -16.98 12.15 -19.76
C HIS A 130 -15.59 12.69 -19.42
N PHE A 131 -15.54 13.81 -18.69
CA PHE A 131 -14.32 14.43 -18.21
C PHE A 131 -14.27 14.39 -16.68
N TYR A 132 -13.24 13.81 -16.09
CA TYR A 132 -13.19 13.49 -14.66
C TYR A 132 -12.04 14.20 -13.97
N ARG A 133 -12.26 14.61 -12.72
CA ARG A 133 -11.18 15.03 -11.83
C ARG A 133 -10.29 13.82 -11.57
N THR A 134 -8.98 14.00 -11.70
CA THR A 134 -7.99 12.91 -11.71
C THR A 134 -7.36 12.75 -10.34
N VAL A 135 -7.46 11.55 -9.77
CA VAL A 135 -6.78 11.20 -8.52
C VAL A 135 -5.85 10.02 -8.79
N ALA A 136 -4.59 10.14 -8.38
CA ALA A 136 -3.68 9.02 -8.30
C ALA A 136 -3.85 8.35 -6.94
N TRP A 137 -4.11 7.05 -6.91
CA TRP A 137 -4.25 6.30 -5.67
C TRP A 137 -3.06 5.35 -5.49
N ALA A 138 -2.55 5.30 -4.28
CA ALA A 138 -1.40 4.50 -3.89
C ALA A 138 -1.85 3.55 -2.77
N HIS A 139 -1.82 2.25 -3.03
CA HIS A 139 -2.27 1.23 -2.09
C HIS A 139 -1.31 1.07 -0.91
N GLY A 140 -1.82 0.57 0.20
CA GLY A 140 -1.05 0.04 1.32
C GLY A 140 -0.36 -1.28 0.96
N THR A 141 0.12 -2.00 1.96
CA THR A 141 0.96 -3.18 1.74
C THR A 141 0.18 -4.28 1.03
N SER A 142 0.51 -4.65 -0.20
CA SER A 142 -0.12 -5.80 -0.87
C SER A 142 0.79 -7.04 -0.91
N GLY A 143 2.04 -6.92 -0.48
CA GLY A 143 3.05 -7.97 -0.48
C GLY A 143 4.29 -7.62 -1.31
N VAL A 144 5.17 -8.60 -1.55
CA VAL A 144 6.50 -8.36 -2.17
C VAL A 144 6.80 -9.20 -3.41
N PHE A 145 5.86 -10.05 -3.83
CA PHE A 145 6.01 -10.91 -4.99
C PHE A 145 5.14 -10.41 -6.15
N ARG A 146 5.57 -10.69 -7.39
CA ARG A 146 4.88 -10.24 -8.61
C ARG A 146 3.39 -10.60 -8.68
N GLY A 147 2.98 -11.70 -8.02
CA GLY A 147 1.58 -12.14 -8.03
C GLY A 147 0.68 -11.29 -7.12
N CYS A 148 1.28 -10.49 -6.23
CA CYS A 148 0.59 -9.73 -5.21
C CYS A 148 0.10 -8.35 -5.69
N ALA A 149 -0.15 -8.21 -6.99
CA ALA A 149 -0.45 -6.92 -7.62
C ALA A 149 -1.93 -6.56 -7.49
N PRO A 150 -2.30 -5.37 -7.00
CA PRO A 150 -3.68 -4.86 -6.96
C PRO A 150 -4.44 -5.01 -8.28
N SER A 151 -3.83 -4.63 -9.40
CA SER A 151 -4.48 -4.70 -10.71
C SER A 151 -4.83 -6.14 -11.16
N ALA A 152 -4.25 -7.16 -10.51
CA ALA A 152 -4.50 -8.57 -10.77
C ALA A 152 -5.56 -9.19 -9.84
N MET A 153 -6.14 -8.42 -8.91
CA MET A 153 -7.18 -8.88 -7.99
C MET A 153 -8.58 -8.64 -8.56
N PRO A 154 -9.59 -9.44 -8.17
CA PRO A 154 -10.97 -9.27 -8.62
C PRO A 154 -11.63 -7.98 -8.13
N ASP A 155 -11.23 -7.47 -6.98
CA ASP A 155 -11.75 -6.27 -6.34
C ASP A 155 -10.83 -5.05 -6.47
N LEU A 156 -9.65 -5.25 -7.10
CA LEU A 156 -8.58 -4.27 -7.27
C LEU A 156 -7.87 -3.84 -5.98
N TYR A 157 -7.98 -4.62 -4.90
CA TYR A 157 -7.35 -4.41 -3.59
C TYR A 157 -7.79 -3.14 -2.86
N GLU A 158 -7.85 -3.19 -1.52
CA GLU A 158 -8.25 -2.08 -0.64
C GLU A 158 -9.47 -1.32 -1.17
N TYR A 159 -10.49 -2.08 -1.61
CA TYR A 159 -11.67 -1.56 -2.30
C TYR A 159 -12.27 -0.33 -1.57
N ASP A 160 -12.43 -0.41 -0.25
CA ASP A 160 -13.07 0.62 0.57
C ASP A 160 -12.28 1.95 0.63
N SER A 161 -11.08 2.00 0.06
CA SER A 161 -10.29 3.23 -0.05
C SER A 161 -10.50 3.94 -1.40
N TRP A 162 -10.25 3.26 -2.52
CA TRP A 162 -10.34 3.87 -3.85
C TRP A 162 -11.79 3.98 -4.34
N ALA A 163 -12.69 3.12 -3.84
CA ALA A 163 -14.12 3.19 -4.14
C ALA A 163 -14.70 4.54 -3.73
N LEU A 164 -14.37 5.04 -2.54
CA LEU A 164 -14.82 6.34 -2.02
C LEU A 164 -14.50 7.48 -3.00
N LEU A 165 -13.34 7.41 -3.67
CA LEU A 165 -12.93 8.39 -4.67
C LEU A 165 -13.82 8.32 -5.92
N THR A 166 -14.06 7.11 -6.42
CA THR A 166 -14.90 6.93 -7.61
C THR A 166 -16.37 7.27 -7.33
N GLU A 167 -16.89 6.94 -6.16
CA GLU A 167 -18.24 7.32 -5.70
C GLU A 167 -18.39 8.83 -5.56
N ARG A 168 -17.32 9.54 -5.17
CA ARG A 168 -17.28 11.00 -5.18
C ARG A 168 -17.21 11.60 -6.59
N GLY A 169 -16.88 10.80 -7.61
CA GLY A 169 -16.86 11.17 -9.03
C GLY A 169 -15.46 11.42 -9.60
N TYR A 170 -14.41 10.97 -8.92
CA TYR A 170 -13.03 11.04 -9.41
C TYR A 170 -12.70 9.85 -10.34
N ALA A 171 -11.91 10.10 -11.38
CA ALA A 171 -11.21 9.03 -12.07
C ALA A 171 -9.96 8.66 -11.24
N VAL A 172 -9.80 7.37 -10.97
CA VAL A 172 -8.69 6.84 -10.18
C VAL A 172 -7.64 6.24 -11.09
N ILE A 173 -6.38 6.58 -10.87
CA ILE A 173 -5.21 5.97 -11.50
C ILE A 173 -4.40 5.33 -10.38
N ALA A 174 -4.31 4.01 -10.37
CA ALA A 174 -3.64 3.24 -9.34
C ALA A 174 -2.41 2.56 -9.93
N THR A 175 -1.28 2.67 -9.23
CA THR A 175 -0.07 1.90 -9.53
C THR A 175 -0.07 0.61 -8.74
N ASP A 176 0.53 -0.46 -9.26
CA ASP A 176 0.85 -1.66 -8.47
C ASP A 176 2.20 -1.51 -7.72
N TYR A 177 3.01 -0.50 -8.06
CA TYR A 177 4.45 -0.39 -7.75
C TYR A 177 5.34 -1.36 -8.54
N ALA A 178 6.59 -0.94 -8.77
CA ALA A 178 7.57 -1.75 -9.46
C ALA A 178 7.84 -3.06 -8.69
N GLY A 179 7.95 -4.17 -9.42
CA GLY A 179 8.14 -5.51 -8.86
C GLY A 179 6.86 -6.24 -8.43
N LEU A 180 5.74 -5.51 -8.35
CA LEU A 180 4.40 -6.08 -8.26
C LEU A 180 3.79 -6.12 -9.66
N GLY A 181 3.06 -7.19 -9.95
CA GLY A 181 2.53 -7.50 -11.28
C GLY A 181 3.61 -7.96 -12.25
N ASN A 182 4.71 -7.24 -12.39
CA ASN A 182 5.82 -7.55 -13.28
C ASN A 182 7.06 -8.02 -12.49
N ASN A 183 7.86 -8.93 -13.07
CA ASN A 183 9.04 -9.52 -12.43
C ASN A 183 10.39 -9.03 -12.96
N TYR A 184 10.44 -7.82 -13.51
CA TYR A 184 11.68 -7.23 -14.01
C TYR A 184 12.67 -6.90 -12.88
N ILE A 185 12.14 -6.50 -11.73
CA ILE A 185 12.85 -6.37 -10.45
C ILE A 185 11.99 -7.00 -9.34
N GLY A 186 12.55 -7.19 -8.15
CA GLY A 186 11.76 -7.46 -6.94
C GLY A 186 11.15 -6.17 -6.39
N HIS A 187 10.03 -6.26 -5.68
CA HIS A 187 9.37 -5.09 -5.11
C HIS A 187 10.21 -4.47 -3.98
N PRO A 188 10.65 -3.20 -4.10
CA PRO A 188 11.41 -2.53 -3.06
C PRO A 188 10.45 -1.98 -2.00
N TYR A 189 9.86 -2.87 -1.20
CA TYR A 189 8.84 -2.50 -0.19
C TYR A 189 9.26 -1.29 0.64
N SER A 190 8.35 -0.33 0.76
CA SER A 190 8.52 0.92 1.51
C SER A 190 9.70 1.82 1.09
N ALA A 191 10.25 1.61 -0.10
CA ALA A 191 11.14 2.57 -0.75
C ALA A 191 10.35 3.74 -1.35
N LEU A 192 9.86 4.64 -0.50
CA LEU A 192 8.81 5.61 -0.83
C LEU A 192 9.16 6.53 -2.01
N VAL A 193 10.44 6.86 -2.22
CA VAL A 193 10.87 7.66 -3.37
C VAL A 193 10.67 6.91 -4.69
N SER A 194 10.91 5.60 -4.71
CA SER A 194 10.66 4.75 -5.89
C SER A 194 9.16 4.69 -6.17
N HIS A 195 8.37 4.44 -5.13
CA HIS A 195 6.91 4.34 -5.23
C HIS A 195 6.29 5.68 -5.67
N ALA A 196 6.83 6.81 -5.20
CA ALA A 196 6.41 8.14 -5.63
C ALA A 196 6.65 8.37 -7.13
N ASN A 197 7.77 7.87 -7.68
CA ASN A 197 8.01 7.89 -9.12
C ASN A 197 6.94 7.08 -9.86
N ASP A 198 6.61 5.90 -9.35
CA ASP A 198 5.60 5.01 -9.93
C ASP A 198 4.22 5.70 -9.98
N VAL A 199 3.80 6.32 -8.87
CA VAL A 199 2.56 7.12 -8.82
C VAL A 199 2.59 8.25 -9.86
N TYR A 200 3.66 9.05 -9.90
CA TYR A 200 3.78 10.17 -10.84
C TYR A 200 3.70 9.73 -12.31
N TYR A 201 4.47 8.70 -12.67
CA TYR A 201 4.55 8.23 -14.05
C TYR A 201 3.29 7.45 -14.48
N SER A 202 2.52 6.88 -13.54
CA SER A 202 1.20 6.30 -13.83
C SER A 202 0.23 7.36 -14.39
N VAL A 203 0.24 8.57 -13.81
CA VAL A 203 -0.58 9.71 -14.25
C VAL A 203 -0.13 10.18 -15.63
N ALA A 204 1.19 10.33 -15.82
CA ALA A 204 1.76 10.73 -17.10
C ALA A 204 1.41 9.73 -18.22
N ALA A 205 1.50 8.43 -17.95
CA ALA A 205 1.18 7.38 -18.90
C ALA A 205 -0.32 7.31 -19.22
N SER A 206 -1.18 7.37 -18.20
CA SER A 206 -2.63 7.32 -18.36
C SER A 206 -3.17 8.46 -19.23
N ARG A 207 -2.58 9.65 -19.13
CA ARG A 207 -2.95 10.80 -19.97
C ARG A 207 -2.62 10.63 -21.45
N LYS A 208 -1.68 9.76 -21.81
CA LYS A 208 -1.40 9.44 -23.22
C LYS A 208 -2.56 8.69 -23.88
N ILE A 209 -3.37 7.99 -23.09
CA ILE A 209 -4.55 7.26 -23.57
C ILE A 209 -5.83 8.07 -23.31
N TRP A 210 -6.01 8.58 -22.08
CA TRP A 210 -7.26 9.19 -21.62
C TRP A 210 -7.17 10.70 -21.35
N GLY A 211 -6.19 11.41 -21.91
CA GLY A 211 -5.99 12.85 -21.63
C GLY A 211 -7.17 13.76 -22.02
N ALA A 212 -8.09 13.32 -22.88
CA ALA A 212 -9.33 14.04 -23.18
C ALA A 212 -10.41 13.87 -22.09
N SER A 213 -10.30 12.82 -21.27
CA SER A 213 -11.23 12.47 -20.20
C SER A 213 -10.68 12.74 -18.80
N LEU A 214 -9.39 13.04 -18.67
CA LEU A 214 -8.72 13.30 -17.40
C LEU A 214 -8.39 14.79 -17.26
N SER A 215 -8.67 15.35 -16.09
CA SER A 215 -8.23 16.71 -15.74
C SER A 215 -6.71 16.86 -15.79
N LYS A 216 -6.25 18.06 -16.15
CA LYS A 216 -4.82 18.44 -16.07
C LYS A 216 -4.38 18.62 -14.62
N ASP A 217 -5.29 19.08 -13.79
CA ASP A 217 -5.08 19.19 -12.36
C ASP A 217 -5.33 17.82 -11.74
N TRP A 218 -4.54 17.44 -10.75
CA TRP A 218 -4.66 16.12 -10.12
C TRP A 218 -4.16 16.15 -8.67
N MET A 219 -4.59 15.16 -7.90
CA MET A 219 -4.20 14.95 -6.52
C MET A 219 -3.77 13.50 -6.32
N SER A 220 -3.10 13.21 -5.21
CA SER A 220 -2.85 11.84 -4.78
C SER A 220 -3.52 11.52 -3.44
N VAL A 221 -3.86 10.26 -3.25
CA VAL A 221 -4.38 9.69 -2.00
C VAL A 221 -3.70 8.35 -1.78
N GLY A 222 -3.33 8.04 -0.55
CA GLY A 222 -2.80 6.74 -0.21
C GLY A 222 -2.94 6.43 1.27
N HIS A 223 -2.93 5.15 1.60
CA HIS A 223 -3.02 4.61 2.95
C HIS A 223 -1.83 3.70 3.27
N SER A 224 -1.40 3.62 4.53
CA SER A 224 -0.28 2.77 4.98
C SER A 224 1.01 3.02 4.18
N GLU A 225 1.61 2.01 3.55
CA GLU A 225 2.73 2.15 2.59
C GLU A 225 2.43 3.21 1.51
N GLY A 226 1.22 3.22 0.97
CA GLY A 226 0.72 4.20 0.02
C GLY A 226 0.59 5.60 0.61
N GLY A 227 0.26 5.72 1.89
CA GLY A 227 0.19 6.98 2.63
C GLY A 227 1.56 7.63 2.72
N GLY A 228 2.59 6.85 3.08
CA GLY A 228 3.98 7.29 3.02
C GLY A 228 4.39 7.68 1.60
N THR A 229 4.00 6.87 0.61
CA THR A 229 4.32 7.07 -0.81
C THR A 229 3.82 8.42 -1.32
N VAL A 230 2.56 8.76 -1.06
CA VAL A 230 1.97 10.01 -1.56
C VAL A 230 2.43 11.23 -0.78
N TRP A 231 2.90 11.07 0.46
CA TRP A 231 3.60 12.12 1.19
C TRP A 231 4.98 12.37 0.58
N SER A 232 5.77 11.31 0.33
CA SER A 232 7.06 11.41 -0.38
C SER A 232 6.90 12.03 -1.76
N LEU A 233 5.85 11.69 -2.49
CA LEU A 233 5.49 12.32 -3.76
C LEU A 233 5.26 13.84 -3.62
N ALA A 234 4.59 14.30 -2.57
CA ALA A 234 4.32 15.72 -2.37
C ALA A 234 5.61 16.55 -2.17
N GLU A 235 6.64 15.91 -1.62
CA GLU A 235 7.99 16.44 -1.42
C GLU A 235 8.91 16.26 -2.65
N SER A 236 8.48 15.50 -3.65
CA SER A 236 9.27 15.18 -4.83
C SER A 236 9.43 16.37 -5.78
N PRO A 237 10.61 16.57 -6.39
CA PRO A 237 10.79 17.56 -7.44
C PRO A 237 9.92 17.28 -8.68
N LEU A 238 9.40 16.06 -8.87
CA LEU A 238 8.53 15.70 -9.99
C LEU A 238 7.22 16.51 -10.02
N VAL A 239 6.69 16.85 -8.84
CA VAL A 239 5.43 17.60 -8.69
C VAL A 239 5.64 19.09 -8.44
N ALA A 240 6.89 19.55 -8.40
CA ALA A 240 7.23 20.95 -8.16
C ALA A 240 6.91 21.89 -9.34
N SER A 241 6.73 21.34 -10.54
CA SER A 241 6.44 22.12 -11.75
C SER A 241 5.04 21.86 -12.28
N ASP A 242 4.25 22.94 -12.40
CA ASP A 242 2.94 22.95 -13.07
C ASP A 242 3.00 22.56 -14.56
N SER A 243 4.20 22.47 -15.15
CA SER A 243 4.45 22.12 -16.56
C SER A 243 4.92 20.67 -16.78
N GLY A 244 4.93 19.86 -15.72
CA GLY A 244 5.32 18.46 -15.79
C GLY A 244 4.46 17.63 -16.75
N ILE A 245 4.97 16.47 -17.18
CA ILE A 245 4.22 15.56 -18.06
C ILE A 245 2.97 14.97 -17.39
N ALA A 246 2.94 14.94 -16.06
CA ALA A 246 1.78 14.60 -15.25
C ALA A 246 0.87 15.81 -14.96
N GLY A 247 1.13 17.01 -15.51
CA GLY A 247 0.37 18.25 -15.30
C GLY A 247 0.40 18.78 -13.86
N GLN A 248 -0.59 19.61 -13.52
CA GLN A 248 -0.59 20.40 -12.29
C GLN A 248 -1.02 19.56 -11.08
N TYR A 249 -0.10 19.37 -10.15
CA TYR A 249 -0.39 18.72 -8.87
C TYR A 249 -1.04 19.73 -7.91
N LEU A 250 -2.08 19.31 -7.21
CA LEU A 250 -2.85 20.16 -6.30
C LEU A 250 -2.64 19.84 -4.80
N GLY A 251 -2.00 18.72 -4.49
CA GLY A 251 -1.77 18.26 -3.12
C GLY A 251 -2.07 16.78 -2.93
N THR A 252 -1.90 16.33 -1.69
CA THR A 252 -2.04 14.92 -1.31
C THR A 252 -2.88 14.72 -0.06
N VAL A 253 -3.49 13.54 0.05
CA VAL A 253 -4.06 13.00 1.30
C VAL A 253 -3.27 11.73 1.67
N ALA A 254 -2.52 11.78 2.76
CA ALA A 254 -1.76 10.67 3.32
C ALA A 254 -2.50 10.14 4.55
N GLN A 255 -3.03 8.92 4.48
CA GLN A 255 -3.81 8.29 5.54
C GLN A 255 -2.96 7.21 6.22
N ALA A 256 -2.92 7.20 7.56
CA ALA A 256 -2.09 6.31 8.38
C ALA A 256 -0.70 6.03 7.75
N PRO A 257 0.09 7.08 7.42
CA PRO A 257 1.19 6.93 6.48
C PRO A 257 2.36 6.15 7.09
N GLY A 258 2.77 5.06 6.45
CA GLY A 258 3.93 4.24 6.84
C GLY A 258 5.26 4.96 6.57
N VAL A 259 5.58 5.94 7.41
CA VAL A 259 6.81 6.75 7.36
C VAL A 259 7.72 6.41 8.55
N PHE A 260 9.03 6.50 8.36
CA PHE A 260 10.01 6.13 9.39
C PHE A 260 9.71 4.76 10.02
N GLN A 261 9.50 3.75 9.18
CA GLN A 261 9.05 2.42 9.61
C GLN A 261 10.05 1.73 10.55
N GLY A 262 11.33 2.10 10.50
CA GLY A 262 12.31 1.66 11.48
C GLY A 262 12.00 2.17 12.88
N GLN A 263 11.56 3.42 13.02
CA GLN A 263 11.08 3.97 14.30
C GLN A 263 9.79 3.30 14.76
N THR A 264 8.86 3.00 13.85
CA THR A 264 7.63 2.25 14.18
C THR A 264 7.97 0.85 14.71
N ALA A 265 8.88 0.14 14.06
CA ALA A 265 9.34 -1.18 14.51
C ALA A 265 10.02 -1.12 15.89
N LEU A 266 10.81 -0.08 16.17
CA LEU A 266 11.38 0.17 17.50
C LEU A 266 10.30 0.41 18.55
N ALA A 267 9.33 1.29 18.26
CA ALA A 267 8.23 1.61 19.17
C ALA A 267 7.39 0.37 19.51
N ALA A 268 7.08 -0.46 18.52
CA ALA A 268 6.37 -1.72 18.72
C ALA A 268 7.17 -2.72 19.57
N THR A 269 8.48 -2.81 19.35
CA THR A 269 9.38 -3.66 20.16
C THR A 269 9.39 -3.21 21.63
N GLU A 270 9.54 -1.90 21.88
CA GLU A 270 9.51 -1.34 23.23
C GLU A 270 8.14 -1.54 23.92
N ALA A 271 7.05 -1.40 23.17
CA ALA A 271 5.70 -1.66 23.67
C ALA A 271 5.51 -3.14 24.08
N ALA A 272 6.00 -4.07 23.26
CA ALA A 272 5.95 -5.50 23.55
C ALA A 272 6.77 -5.88 24.80
N GLU A 273 7.97 -5.32 24.96
CA GLU A 273 8.81 -5.54 26.14
C GLU A 273 8.16 -5.00 27.43
N THR A 274 7.54 -3.82 27.37
CA THR A 274 6.93 -3.17 28.54
C THR A 274 5.61 -3.82 28.97
N ALA A 275 4.86 -4.42 28.04
CA ALA A 275 3.61 -5.12 28.32
C ALA A 275 3.80 -6.42 29.13
N ASN A 276 5.02 -6.98 29.19
CA ASN A 276 5.33 -8.27 29.84
C ASN A 276 4.33 -9.38 29.45
N SER A 277 3.78 -9.30 28.24
CA SER A 277 2.80 -10.23 27.70
C SER A 277 3.49 -11.10 26.67
N SER A 278 3.44 -12.41 26.86
CA SER A 278 3.57 -13.36 25.75
C SER A 278 2.43 -13.04 24.78
N THR A 279 2.76 -12.31 23.71
CA THR A 279 1.96 -12.17 22.48
C THR A 279 0.45 -11.97 22.68
N THR A 280 0.03 -10.72 22.84
CA THR A 280 -1.31 -10.28 22.42
C THR A 280 -1.19 -9.71 21.00
N ASP A 281 -2.22 -9.90 20.17
CA ASP A 281 -2.28 -9.69 18.71
C ASP A 281 -1.48 -8.50 18.11
N ALA A 282 -1.34 -7.39 18.84
CA ALA A 282 -0.52 -6.23 18.43
C ALA A 282 0.98 -6.54 18.15
N GLY A 283 1.55 -7.55 18.84
CA GLY A 283 2.92 -8.00 18.56
C GLY A 283 3.02 -8.89 17.32
N ALA A 284 1.93 -9.53 16.89
CA ALA A 284 1.94 -10.41 15.73
C ALA A 284 1.86 -9.63 14.41
N GLY A 285 1.05 -8.57 14.33
CA GLY A 285 0.90 -7.72 13.14
C GLY A 285 2.19 -6.99 12.73
N VAL A 286 2.79 -6.22 13.67
CA VAL A 286 4.06 -5.50 13.38
C VAL A 286 5.23 -6.45 13.10
N LEU A 287 5.21 -7.67 13.65
CA LEU A 287 6.24 -8.68 13.37
C LEU A 287 5.97 -9.45 12.06
N GLY A 288 4.72 -9.51 11.59
CA GLY A 288 4.35 -9.95 10.24
C GLY A 288 4.92 -9.02 9.17
N GLU A 289 4.87 -7.72 9.41
CA GLU A 289 5.42 -6.70 8.51
C GLU A 289 6.94 -6.82 8.28
N LEU A 290 7.68 -7.36 9.26
CA LEU A 290 9.12 -7.59 9.13
C LEU A 290 9.46 -8.47 7.92
N GLY A 291 8.57 -9.40 7.54
CA GLY A 291 8.76 -10.25 6.37
C GLY A 291 8.89 -9.42 5.09
N TRP A 292 7.97 -8.49 4.86
CA TRP A 292 8.00 -7.59 3.70
C TRP A 292 9.19 -6.63 3.76
N ALA A 293 9.48 -6.04 4.92
CA ALA A 293 10.61 -5.13 5.11
C ALA A 293 11.95 -5.79 4.78
N VAL A 294 12.18 -7.03 5.23
CA VAL A 294 13.41 -7.77 4.97
C VAL A 294 13.54 -8.09 3.48
N ILE A 295 12.48 -8.61 2.85
CA ILE A 295 12.50 -8.95 1.42
C ILE A 295 12.67 -7.69 0.56
N GLY A 296 11.97 -6.60 0.90
CA GLY A 296 12.09 -5.31 0.24
C GLY A 296 13.49 -4.75 0.33
N LEU A 297 14.11 -4.81 1.51
CA LEU A 297 15.48 -4.35 1.69
C LEU A 297 16.47 -5.18 0.88
N GLU A 298 16.31 -6.50 0.78
CA GLU A 298 17.14 -7.34 -0.09
C GLU A 298 16.98 -6.98 -1.57
N ASN A 299 15.78 -6.59 -2.00
CA ASN A 299 15.53 -6.17 -3.38
C ASN A 299 16.26 -4.85 -3.72
N VAL A 300 16.55 -4.00 -2.72
CA VAL A 300 17.33 -2.76 -2.88
C VAL A 300 18.82 -2.99 -2.63
N TYR A 301 19.17 -3.74 -1.58
CA TYR A 301 20.52 -3.98 -1.08
C TYR A 301 20.79 -5.50 -0.96
N PRO A 302 21.02 -6.22 -2.07
CA PRO A 302 21.11 -7.69 -2.09
C PRO A 302 22.32 -8.28 -1.36
N ASN A 303 23.25 -7.45 -0.90
CA ASN A 303 24.42 -7.86 -0.13
C ASN A 303 24.28 -7.54 1.37
N GLU A 304 23.17 -6.91 1.80
CA GLU A 304 22.90 -6.66 3.21
C GLU A 304 22.63 -7.99 3.94
N THR A 305 22.96 -8.05 5.23
CA THR A 305 22.78 -9.26 6.02
C THR A 305 21.90 -8.97 7.23
N PHE A 306 21.09 -9.95 7.60
CA PHE A 306 20.10 -9.83 8.67
C PHE A 306 20.48 -10.76 9.82
N SER A 307 21.67 -10.58 10.40
CA SER A 307 22.13 -11.46 11.48
C SER A 307 21.32 -11.31 12.77
N TRP A 308 20.58 -10.19 12.89
CA TRP A 308 19.65 -9.87 13.96
C TRP A 308 18.29 -10.56 13.84
N LEU A 309 17.99 -11.25 12.73
CA LEU A 309 16.82 -12.12 12.66
C LEU A 309 17.16 -13.48 13.27
N ASP A 310 16.32 -13.95 14.19
CA ASP A 310 16.50 -15.28 14.77
C ASP A 310 16.42 -16.36 13.67
N SER A 311 17.11 -17.47 13.92
CA SER A 311 17.12 -18.62 13.01
C SER A 311 15.73 -19.22 12.77
N THR A 312 14.82 -19.16 13.74
CA THR A 312 13.45 -19.68 13.64
C THR A 312 12.65 -18.86 12.64
N TYR A 313 12.60 -17.54 12.81
CA TYR A 313 11.89 -16.65 11.90
C TYR A 313 12.51 -16.66 10.49
N ARG A 314 13.84 -16.69 10.36
CA ARG A 314 14.49 -16.83 9.03
C ARG A 314 14.04 -18.10 8.29
N GLN A 315 13.88 -19.23 8.99
CA GLN A 315 13.38 -20.44 8.34
C GLN A 315 11.93 -20.26 7.86
N ARG A 316 11.06 -19.64 8.67
CA ARG A 316 9.67 -19.40 8.25
C ARG A 316 9.56 -18.33 7.15
N LEU A 317 10.45 -17.34 7.11
CA LEU A 317 10.54 -16.41 5.99
C LEU A 317 10.95 -17.13 4.69
N GLU A 318 11.85 -18.11 4.74
CA GLU A 318 12.17 -18.96 3.58
C GLU A 318 10.97 -19.82 3.12
N LEU A 319 10.09 -20.21 4.05
CA LEU A 319 8.81 -20.83 3.70
C LEU A 319 7.91 -19.85 2.94
N ALA A 320 7.74 -18.63 3.44
CA ALA A 320 6.97 -17.57 2.77
C ALA A 320 7.51 -17.27 1.37
N ARG A 321 8.84 -17.22 1.17
CA ARG A 321 9.44 -17.05 -0.17
C ARG A 321 9.10 -18.19 -1.12
N LYS A 322 9.06 -19.42 -0.64
CA LYS A 322 8.72 -20.60 -1.45
C LYS A 322 7.25 -20.63 -1.81
N ALA A 323 6.39 -20.20 -0.89
CA ALA A 323 4.98 -20.00 -1.17
C ALA A 323 4.73 -18.76 -2.04
N GLN A 324 5.67 -17.80 -2.08
CA GLN A 324 5.41 -16.43 -2.52
C GLN A 324 4.17 -15.86 -1.82
N ALA A 325 4.19 -15.90 -0.49
CA ALA A 325 3.14 -15.40 0.39
C ALA A 325 2.89 -13.90 0.17
N CYS A 326 1.63 -13.49 -0.03
CA CYS A 326 1.28 -12.09 -0.27
C CYS A 326 1.01 -11.34 1.03
N TYR A 327 -0.15 -11.52 1.64
CA TYR A 327 -0.58 -10.76 2.81
C TYR A 327 -0.74 -11.66 4.04
N ASP A 328 -1.91 -12.30 4.19
CA ASP A 328 -2.27 -13.10 5.38
C ASP A 328 -1.29 -14.25 5.62
N SER A 329 -0.87 -14.91 4.54
CA SER A 329 0.13 -15.98 4.63
C SER A 329 1.52 -15.48 5.01
N MET A 330 1.87 -14.21 4.74
CA MET A 330 3.13 -13.65 5.22
C MET A 330 3.05 -13.37 6.71
N GLU A 331 1.98 -12.75 7.20
CA GLU A 331 1.84 -12.43 8.62
C GLU A 331 1.83 -13.70 9.49
N ALA A 332 1.17 -14.75 9.01
CA ALA A 332 1.07 -16.03 9.70
C ALA A 332 2.43 -16.70 10.01
N ILE A 333 3.54 -16.27 9.39
CA ILE A 333 4.86 -16.82 9.72
C ILE A 333 5.32 -16.44 11.13
N ALA A 334 4.83 -15.33 11.68
CA ALA A 334 5.13 -14.91 13.04
C ALA A 334 4.28 -15.65 14.10
N THR A 335 3.20 -16.33 13.70
CA THR A 335 2.24 -16.95 14.62
C THR A 335 2.91 -17.94 15.58
N GLY A 336 2.69 -17.72 16.88
CA GLY A 336 3.19 -18.58 17.95
C GLY A 336 4.69 -18.47 18.21
N LEU A 337 5.35 -17.40 17.76
CA LEU A 337 6.72 -17.07 18.15
C LEU A 337 6.73 -16.00 19.23
N ASP A 338 7.64 -16.15 20.19
CA ASP A 338 8.03 -15.06 21.08
C ASP A 338 9.01 -14.12 20.37
N ILE A 339 9.18 -12.89 20.88
CA ILE A 339 10.01 -11.86 20.24
C ILE A 339 11.48 -12.31 20.08
N ASP A 340 12.01 -13.09 21.01
CA ASP A 340 13.37 -13.64 20.96
C ASP A 340 13.54 -14.80 19.95
N GLN A 341 12.43 -15.31 19.42
CA GLN A 341 12.39 -16.26 18.30
C GLN A 341 12.20 -15.56 16.94
N ILE A 342 12.12 -14.23 16.94
CA ILE A 342 12.01 -13.38 15.75
C ILE A 342 13.24 -12.50 15.60
N ILE A 343 13.65 -11.84 16.68
CA ILE A 343 14.77 -10.91 16.75
C ILE A 343 15.81 -11.44 17.74
N ASP A 344 17.08 -11.53 17.31
CA ASP A 344 18.23 -11.85 18.14
C ASP A 344 19.15 -10.63 18.28
N LEU A 345 19.11 -9.97 19.44
CA LEU A 345 20.00 -8.86 19.81
C LEU A 345 21.00 -9.24 20.91
N SER A 346 21.25 -10.54 21.10
CA SER A 346 22.05 -11.04 22.21
C SER A 346 23.54 -10.67 22.12
N ASP A 347 24.04 -10.38 20.92
CA ASP A 347 25.40 -9.90 20.67
C ASP A 347 25.41 -8.40 20.33
N ALA A 348 26.36 -7.65 20.91
CA ALA A 348 26.43 -6.21 20.73
C ALA A 348 26.72 -5.78 19.28
N ASN A 349 27.47 -6.57 18.50
CA ASN A 349 27.70 -6.26 17.08
C ASN A 349 26.45 -6.53 16.25
N VAL A 350 25.70 -7.59 16.60
CA VAL A 350 24.40 -7.91 15.97
C VAL A 350 23.40 -6.79 16.25
N ALA A 351 23.30 -6.33 17.51
CA ALA A 351 22.45 -5.20 17.87
C ALA A 351 22.84 -3.91 17.12
N MET A 352 24.13 -3.62 16.99
CA MET A 352 24.61 -2.50 16.18
C MET A 352 24.29 -2.65 14.68
N GLN A 353 24.26 -3.88 14.14
CA GLN A 353 23.78 -4.12 12.79
C GLN A 353 22.27 -3.86 12.67
N ALA A 354 21.46 -4.33 13.62
CA ALA A 354 20.02 -4.09 13.63
C ALA A 354 19.72 -2.58 13.57
N LEU A 355 20.39 -1.78 14.42
CA LEU A 355 20.27 -0.32 14.42
C LEU A 355 20.68 0.31 13.09
N ARG A 356 21.73 -0.20 12.42
CA ARG A 356 22.10 0.26 11.07
C ARG A 356 20.97 -0.02 10.07
N VAL A 357 20.43 -1.23 10.08
CA VAL A 357 19.37 -1.65 9.15
C VAL A 357 18.10 -0.84 9.38
N ILE A 358 17.71 -0.61 10.63
CA ILE A 358 16.62 0.30 11.01
C ILE A 358 16.84 1.70 10.41
N GLY A 359 18.06 2.24 10.52
CA GLY A 359 18.39 3.52 9.92
C GLY A 359 18.28 3.55 8.38
N ILE A 360 18.56 2.43 7.71
CA ILE A 360 18.37 2.30 6.24
C ILE A 360 16.88 2.25 5.91
N ILE A 361 16.07 1.51 6.67
CA ILE A 361 14.61 1.46 6.50
C ILE A 361 14.01 2.86 6.70
N ASP A 362 14.46 3.59 7.72
CA ASP A 362 14.06 4.98 7.94
C ASP A 362 14.47 5.88 6.77
N GLU A 363 15.66 5.72 6.20
CA GLU A 363 16.10 6.49 5.03
C GLU A 363 15.22 6.22 3.80
N LEU A 364 14.83 4.96 3.58
CA LEU A 364 13.93 4.56 2.49
C LEU A 364 12.49 5.05 2.69
N SER A 365 12.05 5.18 3.94
CA SER A 365 10.70 5.57 4.34
C SER A 365 10.59 7.00 4.91
N ALA A 366 11.62 7.83 4.72
CA ALA A 366 11.66 9.18 5.27
C ALA A 366 10.78 10.17 4.51
N VAL A 367 10.17 11.09 5.27
CA VAL A 367 9.49 12.31 4.78
C VAL A 367 9.88 13.51 5.65
N GLY A 368 9.52 14.73 5.24
CA GLY A 368 9.83 15.96 5.95
C GLY A 368 11.24 16.48 5.73
N GLY A 369 12.04 15.80 4.90
CA GLY A 369 13.38 16.24 4.50
C GLY A 369 13.37 17.34 3.44
N ASN A 370 12.28 17.45 2.66
CA ASN A 370 12.11 18.47 1.63
C ASN A 370 10.81 19.24 1.82
N LYS A 371 10.76 20.45 1.25
CA LYS A 371 9.53 21.24 1.25
C LYS A 371 8.55 20.68 0.22
N SER A 372 7.34 20.35 0.66
CA SER A 372 6.23 20.04 -0.23
C SER A 372 5.82 21.26 -1.05
N CYS A 373 5.61 21.06 -2.35
CA CYS A 373 5.22 22.13 -3.28
C CYS A 373 3.73 22.48 -3.20
N GLN A 374 2.92 21.57 -2.67
CA GLN A 374 1.48 21.72 -2.51
C GLN A 374 1.03 21.28 -1.10
N PRO A 375 -0.19 21.63 -0.67
CA PRO A 375 -0.69 21.22 0.63
C PRO A 375 -0.74 19.69 0.80
N VAL A 376 -0.40 19.23 2.00
CA VAL A 376 -0.49 17.83 2.43
C VAL A 376 -1.56 17.73 3.52
N LEU A 377 -2.55 16.86 3.35
CA LEU A 377 -3.45 16.45 4.43
C LEU A 377 -2.99 15.10 4.95
N VAL A 378 -2.70 15.02 6.24
CA VAL A 378 -2.33 13.79 6.95
C VAL A 378 -3.48 13.40 7.86
N VAL A 379 -3.87 12.14 7.81
CA VAL A 379 -4.95 11.56 8.63
C VAL A 379 -4.34 10.40 9.42
N GLN A 380 -4.58 10.35 10.73
CA GLN A 380 -4.04 9.31 11.60
C GLN A 380 -5.06 8.89 12.65
N GLY A 381 -5.27 7.58 12.78
CA GLY A 381 -5.99 6.98 13.90
C GLY A 381 -5.09 6.99 15.14
N LEU A 382 -5.64 7.29 16.32
CA LEU A 382 -4.87 7.30 17.57
C LEU A 382 -4.81 5.94 18.26
N ALA A 383 -5.59 4.96 17.82
CA ALA A 383 -5.49 3.58 18.28
C ALA A 383 -4.58 2.73 17.37
N ASP A 384 -4.23 3.24 16.19
CA ASP A 384 -3.43 2.57 15.16
C ASP A 384 -2.24 1.76 15.71
N THR A 385 -2.32 0.45 15.51
CA THR A 385 -1.33 -0.53 15.95
C THR A 385 -0.29 -0.91 14.89
N SER A 386 -0.52 -0.57 13.62
CA SER A 386 0.40 -0.86 12.51
C SER A 386 1.36 0.30 12.28
N VAL A 387 0.88 1.55 12.36
CA VAL A 387 1.67 2.77 12.21
C VAL A 387 1.54 3.66 13.44
N SER A 388 2.65 3.83 14.17
CA SER A 388 2.69 4.63 15.39
C SER A 388 2.23 6.08 15.15
N PRO A 389 1.17 6.54 15.85
CA PRO A 389 0.72 7.93 15.77
C PRO A 389 1.81 8.94 16.16
N GLU A 390 2.68 8.59 17.11
CA GLU A 390 3.81 9.42 17.54
C GLU A 390 4.82 9.64 16.40
N VAL A 391 5.10 8.60 15.61
CA VAL A 391 5.98 8.68 14.44
C VAL A 391 5.35 9.57 13.36
N THR A 392 4.04 9.44 13.10
CA THR A 392 3.31 10.33 12.19
C THR A 392 3.34 11.79 12.66
N GLU A 393 3.17 12.04 13.96
CA GLU A 393 3.27 13.39 14.55
C GLU A 393 4.69 13.98 14.41
N TYR A 394 5.73 13.15 14.58
CA TYR A 394 7.12 13.53 14.37
C TYR A 394 7.37 13.94 12.91
N ALA A 395 6.93 13.12 11.95
CA ALA A 395 7.02 13.39 10.53
C ALA A 395 6.28 14.70 10.15
N TRP A 396 5.09 14.93 10.71
CA TRP A 396 4.35 16.17 10.54
C TRP A 396 5.14 17.39 11.01
N ASN A 397 5.75 17.30 12.21
CA ASN A 397 6.53 18.40 12.77
C ASN A 397 7.74 18.73 11.89
N MET A 398 8.50 17.72 11.45
CA MET A 398 9.64 17.92 10.55
C MET A 398 9.24 18.56 9.22
N THR A 399 8.16 18.04 8.62
CA THR A 399 7.66 18.57 7.34
C THR A 399 7.19 20.02 7.49
N CYS A 400 6.60 20.38 8.63
CA CYS A 400 6.23 21.74 8.95
C CYS A 400 7.44 22.66 9.13
N GLU A 401 8.47 22.21 9.85
CA GLU A 401 9.73 22.93 10.07
C GLU A 401 10.51 23.16 8.75
N ALA A 402 10.40 22.23 7.79
CA ALA A 402 10.91 22.38 6.43
C ALA A 402 10.16 23.45 5.60
N GLY A 403 9.08 24.03 6.13
CA GLY A 403 8.34 25.13 5.53
C GLY A 403 7.23 24.72 4.57
N SER A 404 6.77 23.47 4.66
CA SER A 404 5.62 22.93 3.94
C SER A 404 4.29 23.37 4.57
N GLU A 405 3.20 23.27 3.80
CA GLU A 405 1.84 23.33 4.34
C GLU A 405 1.33 21.92 4.59
N VAL A 406 1.30 21.49 5.86
CA VAL A 406 0.81 20.15 6.26
C VAL A 406 -0.27 20.25 7.34
N HIS A 407 -1.42 19.66 7.05
CA HIS A 407 -2.56 19.60 7.96
C HIS A 407 -2.68 18.19 8.52
N LEU A 408 -2.48 18.01 9.83
CA LEU A 408 -2.68 16.74 10.51
C LEU A 408 -4.07 16.68 11.17
N GLN A 409 -4.81 15.62 10.88
CA GLN A 409 -6.08 15.27 11.51
C GLN A 409 -5.92 13.96 12.30
N LEU A 410 -6.14 14.02 13.60
CA LEU A 410 -6.07 12.89 14.52
C LEU A 410 -7.48 12.40 14.86
N TYR A 411 -7.70 11.09 14.82
CA TYR A 411 -8.99 10.45 15.09
C TYR A 411 -8.87 9.53 16.32
N PRO A 412 -9.38 9.97 17.50
CA PRO A 412 -9.38 9.16 18.72
C PRO A 412 -10.10 7.83 18.54
N ASP A 413 -9.57 6.79 19.17
CA ASP A 413 -10.16 5.43 19.24
C ASP A 413 -10.27 4.70 17.89
N ILE A 414 -9.73 5.27 16.80
CA ILE A 414 -9.74 4.67 15.46
C ILE A 414 -8.39 4.01 15.18
N GLU A 415 -8.43 2.76 14.73
CA GLU A 415 -7.30 1.90 14.32
C GLU A 415 -6.81 2.22 12.89
N HIS A 416 -5.95 1.38 12.31
CA HIS A 416 -5.21 1.61 11.09
C HIS A 416 -6.09 1.75 9.84
N ASP A 417 -6.96 0.78 9.58
CA ASP A 417 -7.80 0.69 8.38
C ASP A 417 -9.12 1.46 8.53
N PRO A 418 -9.84 1.37 9.67
CA PRO A 418 -11.06 2.13 9.89
C PRO A 418 -10.89 3.65 9.77
N VAL A 419 -9.66 4.18 9.86
CA VAL A 419 -9.41 5.61 9.65
C VAL A 419 -9.76 6.07 8.23
N ILE A 420 -9.71 5.18 7.25
CA ILE A 420 -10.03 5.47 5.84
C ILE A 420 -11.50 5.93 5.72
N PRO A 421 -12.52 5.08 6.01
CA PRO A 421 -13.91 5.49 5.88
C PRO A 421 -14.31 6.55 6.91
N VAL A 422 -13.75 6.53 8.13
CA VAL A 422 -14.09 7.51 9.18
C VAL A 422 -13.68 8.93 8.77
N SER A 423 -12.54 9.08 8.09
CA SER A 423 -12.04 10.38 7.62
C SER A 423 -12.63 10.83 6.28
N ALA A 424 -13.33 9.96 5.55
CA ALA A 424 -13.86 10.21 4.21
C ALA A 424 -14.66 11.51 4.04
N PRO A 425 -15.60 11.86 4.94
CA PRO A 425 -16.32 13.13 4.81
C PRO A 425 -15.40 14.36 4.85
N SER A 426 -14.30 14.28 5.59
CA SER A 426 -13.32 15.36 5.76
C SER A 426 -12.36 15.44 4.57
N PHE A 427 -11.69 14.34 4.22
CA PHE A 427 -10.66 14.38 3.19
C PHE A 427 -11.25 14.57 1.78
N LEU A 428 -12.41 13.96 1.48
CA LEU A 428 -13.05 14.12 0.16
C LEU A 428 -13.46 15.58 -0.06
N GLN A 429 -14.00 16.24 0.98
CA GLN A 429 -14.31 17.67 0.90
C GLN A 429 -13.05 18.53 0.75
N TRP A 430 -11.97 18.18 1.43
CA TRP A 430 -10.69 18.88 1.31
C TRP A 430 -10.11 18.77 -0.11
N MET A 431 -10.22 17.60 -0.75
CA MET A 431 -9.85 17.39 -2.14
C MET A 431 -10.71 18.21 -3.10
N ASP A 432 -12.03 18.18 -2.94
CA ASP A 432 -12.94 19.00 -3.76
C ASP A 432 -12.60 20.47 -3.69
N ASP A 433 -12.25 20.96 -2.50
CA ASP A 433 -11.83 22.34 -2.29
C ASP A 433 -10.58 22.68 -3.10
N ARG A 434 -9.61 21.76 -3.23
CA ARG A 434 -8.41 21.98 -4.07
C ARG A 434 -8.80 22.07 -5.55
N PHE A 435 -9.60 21.13 -6.04
CA PHE A 435 -10.07 21.13 -7.43
C PHE A 435 -10.97 22.35 -7.76
N ASP A 436 -11.68 22.87 -6.76
CA ASP A 436 -12.48 24.11 -6.87
C ASP A 436 -11.63 25.39 -6.78
N GLY A 437 -10.31 25.27 -6.56
CA GLY A 437 -9.39 26.40 -6.42
C GLY A 437 -9.55 27.16 -5.10
N LYS A 438 -10.17 26.56 -4.08
CA LYS A 438 -10.25 27.14 -2.74
C LYS A 438 -8.90 27.04 -2.07
N LYS A 439 -8.38 28.19 -1.65
CA LYS A 439 -7.07 28.27 -0.99
C LYS A 439 -7.14 27.73 0.44
N THR A 440 -6.07 27.06 0.86
CA THR A 440 -5.77 26.85 2.30
C THR A 440 -5.20 28.13 2.92
N ASN A 441 -4.88 28.07 4.22
CA ASN A 441 -4.34 29.20 4.99
C ASN A 441 -2.81 29.35 4.84
N GLY A 442 -2.14 28.45 4.12
CA GLY A 442 -0.69 28.47 3.87
C GLY A 442 0.14 28.04 5.09
N LYS A 443 -0.47 27.37 6.07
CA LYS A 443 0.15 27.08 7.37
C LYS A 443 -0.12 25.66 7.80
N CYS A 444 0.83 25.08 8.53
CA CYS A 444 0.58 23.80 9.18
C CYS A 444 -0.55 23.92 10.22
N SER A 445 -1.27 22.83 10.40
CA SER A 445 -2.25 22.71 11.47
C SER A 445 -2.28 21.29 12.00
N LYS A 446 -2.56 21.13 13.29
CA LYS A 446 -2.86 19.85 13.92
C LYS A 446 -4.22 19.94 14.61
N VAL A 447 -5.12 19.02 14.31
CA VAL A 447 -6.49 19.01 14.84
C VAL A 447 -6.86 17.59 15.26
N THR A 448 -7.40 17.43 16.46
CA THR A 448 -8.06 16.19 16.86
C THR A 448 -9.55 16.29 16.52
N VAL A 449 -10.01 15.44 15.61
CA VAL A 449 -11.41 15.31 15.23
C VAL A 449 -12.15 14.59 16.36
N LYS A 450 -13.36 15.03 16.68
CA LYS A 450 -14.17 14.42 17.74
C LYS A 450 -15.41 13.76 17.13
N PRO A 451 -15.75 12.53 17.53
CA PRO A 451 -17.03 11.94 17.15
C PRO A 451 -18.19 12.73 17.76
N PHE A 452 -19.38 12.59 17.17
CA PHE A 452 -20.60 13.21 17.71
C PHE A 452 -20.89 12.74 19.14
N ASP A 453 -20.68 11.45 19.43
CA ASP A 453 -20.81 10.84 20.75
C ASP A 453 -19.70 9.81 20.98
N ALA A 454 -18.65 10.21 21.69
CA ALA A 454 -17.49 9.34 21.95
C ALA A 454 -17.82 8.08 22.76
N ASN A 455 -18.91 8.09 23.55
CA ASN A 455 -19.25 6.92 24.36
C ASN A 455 -20.02 5.84 23.58
N ASN A 456 -20.56 6.20 22.41
CA ASN A 456 -21.41 5.33 21.60
C ASN A 456 -20.96 5.26 20.14
N VAL A 457 -19.78 5.79 19.81
CA VAL A 457 -19.20 5.65 18.47
C VAL A 457 -18.80 4.19 18.27
N TYR A 458 -19.20 3.62 17.13
CA TYR A 458 -18.67 2.34 16.70
C TYR A 458 -17.28 2.59 16.12
N ALA A 459 -16.27 2.10 16.83
CA ALA A 459 -14.87 2.15 16.43
C ALA A 459 -14.38 0.70 16.39
N PRO A 460 -14.55 0.01 15.24
CA PRO A 460 -14.04 -1.33 15.08
C PRO A 460 -12.51 -1.31 15.15
N VAL A 461 -11.94 -2.44 15.56
CA VAL A 461 -10.53 -2.72 15.31
C VAL A 461 -10.34 -3.05 13.82
N ASP A 462 -9.10 -3.12 13.36
CA ASP A 462 -8.81 -3.68 12.04
C ASP A 462 -9.47 -5.08 11.97
N GLU A 463 -10.31 -5.31 10.95
CA GLU A 463 -10.98 -6.59 10.76
C GLU A 463 -9.98 -7.53 10.10
N ASP A 464 -9.59 -8.62 10.78
CA ASP A 464 -8.87 -9.76 10.21
C ASP A 464 -9.60 -10.34 8.98
#